data_AF-A0ABD5PQP6-F1
#
_entry.id   AF-A0ABD5PQP6-F1
#
_cell.length_a   1.000
_cell.length_b   1.000
_cell.length_c   1.000
_cell.angle_alpha   90.00
_cell.angle_beta   90.00
_cell.angle_gamma   90.00
#
_symmetry.space_group_name_H-M   'P 1'
#
loop_
_entity.id
_entity.type
_entity.pdbx_description
1 polymer ?
#
loop_
_entity_poly.entity_id
_entity_poly.type
_entity_poly.pdbx_seq_one_letter_code
_entity_poly.pdbx_strand_id
1 'polypeptide(L)'
;MSEGPNPARVVAGADVLAADLLVGGAAREALDHVRRHSWIDLVASDALLDRTERLVASLADPDLAADHRDRLAADRTAVEHPPEDHPALASAYQSQAAHLLSYDERLRSAKAGLTLQPRVSVSVRPPDAFAQLFDPESLYEAVEEGAYPGPDRDPRA
;
A
#
# COMPACT_ATOMS: atom_id res chain seq x y z
N MET A 1 -23.74 -2.00 1.66
CA MET A 1 -22.34 -2.34 1.96
C MET A 1 -21.86 -3.20 0.81
N SER A 2 -20.93 -2.72 -0.01
CA SER A 2 -20.49 -3.47 -1.19
C SER A 2 -19.73 -4.73 -0.76
N GLU A 3 -20.08 -5.87 -1.35
CA GLU A 3 -19.62 -7.22 -1.01
C GLU A 3 -18.19 -7.53 -1.53
N GLY A 4 -17.36 -6.49 -1.69
CA GLY A 4 -16.07 -6.54 -2.40
C GLY A 4 -14.96 -5.75 -1.70
N PRO A 5 -13.74 -5.78 -2.24
CA PRO A 5 -12.61 -5.03 -1.69
C PRO A 5 -12.91 -3.53 -1.64
N ASN A 6 -12.42 -2.85 -0.60
CA ASN A 6 -12.54 -1.41 -0.46
C ASN A 6 -11.48 -0.72 -1.37
N PRO A 7 -11.91 0.04 -2.39
CA PRO A 7 -10.99 0.66 -3.33
C PRO A 7 -10.23 1.86 -2.75
N ALA A 8 -10.67 2.42 -1.62
CA ALA A 8 -9.95 3.44 -0.86
C ALA A 8 -8.90 2.84 0.11
N ARG A 9 -8.64 1.53 0.05
CA ARG A 9 -7.60 0.86 0.86
C ARG A 9 -6.50 0.31 -0.03
N VAL A 10 -5.27 0.74 0.25
CA VAL A 10 -4.07 0.37 -0.51
C VAL A 10 -3.01 -0.17 0.45
N VAL A 11 -2.37 -1.27 0.08
CA VAL A 11 -1.17 -1.79 0.76
C VAL A 11 0.02 -1.60 -0.17
N ALA A 12 1.15 -1.16 0.39
CA ALA A 12 2.44 -1.18 -0.32
C ALA A 12 3.36 -2.23 0.30
N GLY A 13 3.95 -3.08 -0.54
CA GLY A 13 4.94 -4.05 -0.12
C GLY A 13 6.20 -3.39 0.44
N ALA A 14 6.99 -4.14 1.20
CA ALA A 14 8.22 -3.65 1.80
C ALA A 14 9.23 -3.13 0.76
N ASP A 15 9.25 -3.73 -0.43
CA ASP A 15 10.03 -3.30 -1.59
C ASP A 15 9.58 -1.94 -2.13
N VAL A 16 8.26 -1.69 -2.20
CA VAL A 16 7.70 -0.40 -2.63
C VAL A 16 7.93 0.68 -1.57
N LEU A 17 7.71 0.37 -0.29
CA LEU A 17 7.96 1.30 0.81
C LEU A 17 9.44 1.69 0.91
N ALA A 18 10.35 0.72 0.75
CA ALA A 18 11.79 1.02 0.70
C ALA A 18 12.19 1.81 -0.55
N ALA A 19 11.60 1.51 -1.72
CA ALA A 19 11.85 2.25 -2.95
C ALA A 19 11.35 3.70 -2.88
N ASP A 20 10.18 3.93 -2.28
CA ASP A 20 9.66 5.27 -2.02
C ASP A 20 10.64 6.11 -1.20
N LEU A 21 11.22 5.54 -0.14
CA LEU A 21 12.22 6.23 0.68
C LEU A 21 13.52 6.48 -0.11
N LEU A 22 14.11 5.41 -0.66
CA LEU A 22 15.51 5.42 -1.10
C LEU A 22 15.71 5.90 -2.54
N VAL A 23 14.72 5.70 -3.42
CA VAL A 23 14.87 5.93 -4.87
C VAL A 23 13.84 6.92 -5.39
N GLY A 24 12.63 6.90 -4.83
CA GLY A 24 11.49 7.64 -5.33
C GLY A 24 10.93 7.03 -6.62
N GLY A 25 10.79 7.86 -7.66
CA GLY A 25 10.21 7.46 -8.95
C GLY A 25 8.79 6.94 -8.82
N ALA A 26 8.47 5.86 -9.54
CA ALA A 26 7.12 5.30 -9.59
C ALA A 26 6.56 4.88 -8.21
N ALA A 27 7.42 4.42 -7.29
CA ALA A 27 6.99 4.10 -5.92
C ALA A 27 6.48 5.35 -5.18
N ARG A 28 7.22 6.45 -5.28
CA ARG A 28 6.83 7.73 -4.68
C ARG A 28 5.65 8.37 -5.37
N GLU A 29 5.61 8.36 -6.69
CA GLU A 29 4.45 8.86 -7.45
C GLU A 29 3.17 8.11 -7.04
N ALA A 30 3.22 6.78 -6.95
CA ALA A 30 2.10 5.97 -6.48
C ALA A 30 1.70 6.27 -5.03
N LEU A 31 2.65 6.38 -4.10
CA LEU A 31 2.35 6.67 -2.71
C LEU A 31 1.95 8.13 -2.45
N ASP A 32 2.39 9.08 -3.29
CA ASP A 32 1.93 10.46 -3.24
C ASP A 32 0.43 10.55 -3.59
N HIS A 33 -0.07 9.71 -4.51
CA HIS A 33 -1.52 9.59 -4.76
C HIS A 33 -2.29 9.11 -3.54
N VAL A 34 -1.71 8.21 -2.74
CA VAL A 34 -2.34 7.71 -1.50
C VAL A 34 -2.29 8.79 -0.42
N ARG A 35 -1.09 9.31 -0.11
CA ARG A 35 -0.85 10.25 1.00
C ARG A 35 -1.55 11.59 0.84
N ARG A 36 -1.78 12.06 -0.39
CA ARG A 36 -2.43 13.36 -0.67
C ARG A 36 -3.96 13.36 -0.42
N HIS A 37 -4.54 12.23 -0.03
CA HIS A 37 -5.97 12.07 0.23
C HIS A 37 -6.21 11.52 1.61
N SER A 38 -6.92 12.26 2.45
CA SER A 38 -7.25 11.82 3.82
C SER A 38 -8.20 10.62 3.88
N TRP A 39 -8.96 10.42 2.81
CA TRP A 39 -9.97 9.38 2.66
C TRP A 39 -9.42 8.07 2.07
N ILE A 40 -8.12 8.01 1.75
CA ILE A 40 -7.45 6.78 1.30
C ILE A 40 -6.53 6.28 2.41
N ASP A 41 -6.73 5.02 2.79
CA ASP A 41 -5.92 4.35 3.80
C ASP A 41 -4.68 3.70 3.15
N LEU A 42 -3.49 4.09 3.61
CA LEU A 42 -2.30 3.25 3.49
C LEU A 42 -2.32 2.21 4.61
N VAL A 43 -2.65 0.97 4.29
CA VAL A 43 -2.77 -0.10 5.28
C VAL A 43 -1.45 -0.84 5.43
N ALA A 44 -1.03 -1.08 6.67
CA ALA A 44 0.10 -1.94 6.97
C ALA A 44 0.00 -2.60 8.36
N SER A 45 0.57 -3.79 8.49
CA SER A 45 0.79 -4.45 9.78
C SER A 45 2.18 -4.14 10.34
N ASP A 46 2.40 -4.45 11.63
CA ASP A 46 3.73 -4.34 12.25
C ASP A 46 4.75 -5.25 11.56
N ALA A 47 4.37 -6.47 11.22
CA ALA A 47 5.25 -7.38 10.50
C ALA A 47 5.69 -6.85 9.13
N LEU A 48 4.85 -6.04 8.46
CA LEU A 48 5.20 -5.37 7.21
C LEU A 48 6.18 -4.21 7.45
N LEU A 49 5.97 -3.42 8.51
CA LEU A 49 6.92 -2.35 8.87
C LEU A 49 8.27 -2.92 9.31
N ASP A 50 8.29 -3.96 10.14
CA ASP A 50 9.52 -4.63 10.57
C ASP A 50 10.31 -5.19 9.37
N ARG A 51 9.61 -5.71 8.35
CA ARG A 51 10.24 -6.18 7.12
C ARG A 51 10.82 -5.02 6.31
N THR A 52 10.11 -3.90 6.27
CA THR A 52 10.53 -2.68 5.56
C THR A 52 11.74 -2.06 6.25
N GLU A 53 11.72 -1.92 7.57
CA GLU A 53 12.83 -1.43 8.38
C GLU A 53 14.09 -2.27 8.17
N ARG A 54 13.99 -3.61 8.28
CA ARG A 54 15.13 -4.50 8.01
C ARG A 54 15.69 -4.33 6.59
N LEU A 55 14.81 -4.13 5.60
CA LEU A 55 15.23 -3.92 4.22
C LEU A 55 15.97 -2.58 4.08
N VAL A 56 15.42 -1.49 4.61
CA VAL A 56 16.04 -0.16 4.57
C VAL A 56 17.39 -0.18 5.31
N ALA A 57 17.44 -0.76 6.51
CA ALA A 57 18.69 -0.88 7.28
C ALA A 57 19.76 -1.66 6.52
N SER A 58 19.37 -2.66 5.71
CA SER A 58 20.32 -3.44 4.89
C SER A 58 20.84 -2.71 3.66
N LEU A 59 20.11 -1.69 3.17
CA LEU A 59 20.44 -0.95 1.95
C LEU A 59 21.04 0.43 2.22
N ALA A 60 20.79 0.99 3.40
CA ALA A 60 21.18 2.33 3.80
C ALA A 60 21.74 2.31 5.23
N ASP A 61 20.99 2.86 6.18
CA ASP A 61 21.42 3.10 7.55
C ASP A 61 20.33 2.69 8.56
N PRO A 62 20.68 2.09 9.72
CA PRO A 62 19.71 1.69 10.73
C PRO A 62 18.91 2.83 11.36
N ASP A 63 19.51 4.01 11.55
CA ASP A 63 18.80 5.16 12.15
C ASP A 63 17.75 5.69 11.16
N LEU A 64 18.13 5.80 9.87
CA LEU A 64 17.18 6.12 8.79
C LEU A 64 16.03 5.09 8.71
N ALA A 65 16.34 3.80 8.92
CA ALA A 65 15.33 2.75 8.92
C ALA A 65 14.33 2.88 10.08
N ALA A 66 14.83 3.20 11.28
CA ALA A 66 14.01 3.43 12.47
C ALA A 66 13.11 4.67 12.30
N ASP A 67 13.68 5.80 11.84
CA ASP A 67 12.90 7.02 11.57
C ASP A 67 11.81 6.77 10.52
N HIS A 68 12.13 6.03 9.46
CA HIS A 68 11.17 5.64 8.43
C HIS A 68 10.06 4.73 8.98
N ARG A 69 10.41 3.74 9.80
CA ARG A 69 9.45 2.85 10.47
C ARG A 69 8.48 3.65 11.33
N ASP A 70 8.98 4.58 12.13
CA ASP A 70 8.14 5.40 13.02
C ASP A 70 7.23 6.33 12.23
N ARG A 71 7.73 6.88 11.10
CA ARG A 71 6.89 7.64 10.18
C ARG A 71 5.75 6.80 9.60
N LEU A 72 6.06 5.62 9.07
CA LEU A 72 5.05 4.70 8.54
C LEU A 72 4.05 4.24 9.61
N ALA A 73 4.50 4.04 10.84
CA ALA A 73 3.62 3.66 11.95
C ALA A 73 2.61 4.75 12.31
N ALA A 74 3.01 6.03 12.21
CA ALA A 74 2.14 7.17 12.45
C ALA A 74 1.10 7.38 11.33
N ASP A 75 1.48 7.12 10.07
CA ASP A 75 0.67 7.45 8.91
C ASP A 75 -0.27 6.31 8.47
N ARG A 76 0.03 5.05 8.82
CA ARG A 76 -0.74 3.90 8.35
C ARG A 76 -2.07 3.72 9.06
N THR A 77 -3.00 3.06 8.39
CA THR A 77 -4.11 2.34 9.03
C THR A 77 -3.65 0.94 9.43
N ALA A 78 -3.57 0.68 10.74
CA ALA A 78 -3.01 -0.55 11.29
C ALA A 78 -3.95 -1.76 11.15
N VAL A 79 -3.37 -2.94 10.88
CA VAL A 79 -4.09 -4.22 10.88
C VAL A 79 -3.27 -5.33 11.51
N GLU A 80 -3.97 -6.26 12.16
CA GLU A 80 -3.39 -7.48 12.72
C GLU A 80 -3.58 -8.65 11.76
N HIS A 81 -2.63 -9.59 11.77
CA HIS A 81 -2.74 -10.85 11.04
C HIS A 81 -1.87 -11.93 11.68
N PRO A 82 -2.09 -13.23 11.37
CA PRO A 82 -1.23 -14.31 11.84
C PRO A 82 0.23 -14.12 11.41
N PRO A 83 1.22 -14.35 12.30
CA PRO A 83 2.64 -14.06 12.04
C PRO A 83 3.27 -14.91 10.93
N GLU A 84 2.67 -16.06 10.61
CA GLU A 84 3.11 -16.98 9.56
C GLU A 84 2.76 -16.50 8.14
N ASP A 85 1.82 -15.56 8.01
CA ASP A 85 1.37 -15.08 6.71
C ASP A 85 2.32 -14.05 6.10
N HIS A 86 2.34 -13.98 4.77
CA HIS A 86 3.11 -12.96 4.07
C HIS A 86 2.57 -11.56 4.43
N PRO A 87 3.37 -10.66 5.07
CA PRO A 87 2.83 -9.48 5.73
C PRO A 87 2.02 -8.54 4.83
N ALA A 88 2.47 -8.32 3.59
CA ALA A 88 1.76 -7.46 2.64
C ALA A 88 0.43 -8.06 2.14
N LEU A 89 0.38 -9.39 1.93
CA LEU A 89 -0.84 -10.07 1.49
C LEU A 89 -1.83 -10.18 2.64
N ALA A 90 -1.34 -10.48 3.84
CA ALA A 90 -2.14 -10.56 5.04
C ALA A 90 -2.75 -9.19 5.39
N SER A 91 -1.96 -8.12 5.28
CA SER A 91 -2.47 -6.74 5.46
C SER A 91 -3.58 -6.43 4.45
N ALA A 92 -3.41 -6.82 3.18
CA ALA A 92 -4.40 -6.57 2.15
C ALA A 92 -5.68 -7.38 2.37
N TYR A 93 -5.55 -8.65 2.77
CA TYR A 93 -6.69 -9.51 3.07
C TYR A 93 -7.50 -8.99 4.27
N GLN A 94 -6.84 -8.69 5.39
CA GLN A 94 -7.52 -8.29 6.62
C GLN A 94 -8.18 -6.91 6.53
N SER A 95 -7.63 -6.02 5.70
CA SER A 95 -8.24 -4.72 5.41
C SER A 95 -9.21 -4.73 4.24
N GLN A 96 -9.35 -5.85 3.53
CA GLN A 96 -10.05 -5.94 2.26
C GLN A 96 -9.56 -4.89 1.24
N ALA A 97 -8.26 -4.61 1.22
CA ALA A 97 -7.67 -3.65 0.28
C ALA A 97 -7.89 -4.08 -1.17
N ALA A 98 -8.28 -3.15 -2.03
CA ALA A 98 -8.40 -3.42 -3.46
C ALA A 98 -7.03 -3.52 -4.15
N HIS A 99 -6.00 -2.88 -3.59
CA HIS A 99 -4.69 -2.77 -4.21
C HIS A 99 -3.57 -3.21 -3.28
N LEU A 100 -2.68 -4.05 -3.81
CA LEU A 100 -1.37 -4.33 -3.24
C LEU A 100 -0.30 -3.91 -4.25
N LEU A 101 0.50 -2.90 -3.91
CA LEU A 101 1.63 -2.45 -4.71
C LEU A 101 2.85 -3.30 -4.38
N SER A 102 3.48 -3.90 -5.39
CA SER A 102 4.62 -4.78 -5.21
C SER A 102 5.51 -4.81 -6.46
N TYR A 103 6.82 -4.77 -6.29
CA TYR A 103 7.78 -5.10 -7.34
C TYR A 103 8.03 -6.62 -7.42
N ASP A 104 7.75 -7.38 -6.36
CA ASP A 104 7.89 -8.85 -6.38
C ASP A 104 7.05 -9.50 -7.51
N GLU A 105 7.75 -10.00 -8.53
CA GLU A 105 7.16 -10.69 -9.68
C GLU A 105 6.42 -11.97 -9.28
N ARG A 106 6.81 -12.62 -8.18
CA ARG A 106 6.15 -13.84 -7.71
C ARG A 106 4.73 -13.53 -7.26
N LEU A 107 4.54 -12.42 -6.54
CA LEU A 107 3.23 -11.91 -6.12
C LEU A 107 2.39 -11.42 -7.31
N ARG A 108 3.03 -10.85 -8.34
CA ARG A 108 2.37 -10.38 -9.56
C ARG A 108 2.07 -11.48 -10.59
N SER A 109 2.57 -12.70 -10.39
CA SER A 109 2.44 -13.77 -11.36
C SER A 109 0.99 -14.25 -11.51
N ALA A 110 0.60 -14.68 -12.72
CA ALA A 110 -0.72 -15.27 -12.98
C ALA A 110 -1.00 -16.49 -12.08
N LYS A 111 0.03 -17.25 -11.72
CA LYS A 111 -0.07 -18.38 -10.77
C LYS A 111 -0.43 -17.90 -9.37
N ALA A 112 0.18 -16.82 -8.89
CA ALA A 112 -0.19 -16.21 -7.61
C ALA A 112 -1.63 -15.68 -7.67
N GLY A 113 -2.00 -15.00 -8.75
CA GLY A 113 -3.38 -14.56 -9.01
C GLY A 113 -4.40 -15.69 -8.90
N LEU A 114 -4.18 -16.82 -9.60
CA LEU A 114 -5.08 -17.98 -9.55
C LEU A 114 -5.12 -18.67 -8.18
N THR A 115 -4.02 -18.60 -7.42
CA THR A 115 -3.96 -19.17 -6.06
C THR A 115 -4.69 -18.28 -5.05
N LEU A 116 -4.65 -16.96 -5.26
CA LEU A 116 -5.25 -15.95 -4.38
C LEU A 116 -6.72 -15.70 -4.71
N GLN A 117 -7.14 -15.80 -5.98
CA GLN A 117 -8.51 -15.51 -6.44
C GLN A 117 -9.64 -16.16 -5.61
N PRO A 118 -9.52 -17.42 -5.15
CA PRO A 118 -10.56 -18.03 -4.30
C PRO A 118 -10.65 -17.46 -2.88
N ARG A 119 -9.67 -16.66 -2.45
CA ARG A 119 -9.46 -16.24 -1.05
C ARG A 119 -9.35 -14.73 -0.86
N VAL A 120 -8.83 -14.00 -1.84
CA VAL A 120 -8.54 -12.56 -1.75
C VAL A 120 -8.86 -11.89 -3.08
N SER A 121 -9.80 -10.94 -3.07
CA SER A 121 -10.11 -10.07 -4.21
C SER A 121 -9.18 -8.84 -4.22
N VAL A 122 -7.86 -9.05 -4.16
CA VAL A 122 -6.86 -7.97 -4.21
C VAL A 122 -6.19 -7.91 -5.57
N SER A 123 -6.06 -6.71 -6.14
CA SER A 123 -5.27 -6.47 -7.34
C SER A 123 -3.82 -6.18 -6.97
N VAL A 124 -2.92 -7.14 -7.22
CA VAL A 124 -1.47 -6.95 -7.08
C VAL A 124 -0.92 -6.31 -8.35
N ARG A 125 -0.22 -5.17 -8.23
CA ARG A 125 0.31 -4.43 -9.39
C ARG A 125 1.62 -3.70 -9.07
N PRO A 126 2.44 -3.39 -10.08
CA PRO A 126 3.59 -2.53 -9.86
C PRO A 126 3.17 -1.06 -9.65
N PRO A 127 3.98 -0.23 -8.97
CA PRO A 127 3.64 1.16 -8.65
C PRO A 127 3.36 2.06 -9.86
N ASP A 128 4.10 1.90 -10.95
CA ASP A 128 3.92 2.67 -12.20
C ASP A 128 2.54 2.44 -12.81
N ALA A 129 2.10 1.18 -12.88
CA ALA A 129 0.77 0.83 -13.36
C ALA A 129 -0.34 1.36 -12.43
N PHE A 130 -0.10 1.44 -11.12
CA PHE A 130 -1.04 2.09 -10.21
C PHE A 130 -1.10 3.59 -10.47
N ALA A 131 0.03 4.29 -10.50
CA ALA A 131 0.08 5.73 -10.69
C ALA A 131 -0.57 6.17 -12.02
N GLN A 132 -0.38 5.40 -13.10
CA GLN A 132 -0.98 5.70 -14.41
C GLN A 132 -2.50 5.52 -14.44
N LEU A 133 -3.04 4.58 -13.67
CA LEU A 133 -4.47 4.23 -13.70
C LEU A 133 -5.26 4.83 -12.54
N PHE A 134 -4.58 5.43 -11.57
CA PHE A 134 -5.22 5.98 -10.39
C PHE A 134 -6.00 7.25 -10.75
N ASP A 135 -7.32 7.14 -10.69
CA ASP A 135 -8.26 8.23 -10.89
C ASP A 135 -8.96 8.53 -9.56
N PRO A 136 -8.53 9.58 -8.83
CA PRO A 136 -9.13 9.90 -7.54
C PRO A 136 -10.56 10.41 -7.66
N GLU A 137 -10.96 11.00 -8.80
CA GLU A 137 -12.31 11.53 -8.98
C GLU A 137 -13.31 10.37 -9.11
N SER A 138 -13.05 9.46 -10.05
CA SER A 138 -13.85 8.23 -10.20
C SER A 138 -13.86 7.38 -8.92
N LEU A 139 -12.73 7.33 -8.20
CA LEU A 139 -12.64 6.59 -6.95
C LEU A 139 -13.47 7.26 -5.85
N TYR A 140 -13.39 8.58 -5.69
CA TYR A 140 -14.13 9.34 -4.68
C TYR A 140 -15.64 9.16 -4.84
N GLU A 141 -16.15 9.26 -6.07
CA GLU A 141 -17.57 9.01 -6.38
C GLU A 141 -18.05 7.61 -5.97
N ALA A 142 -17.13 6.63 -5.91
CA ALA A 142 -17.45 5.26 -5.54
C ALA A 142 -17.42 5.00 -4.02
N VAL A 143 -16.77 5.85 -3.23
CA VAL A 143 -16.55 5.62 -1.78
C VAL A 143 -17.13 6.70 -0.88
N GLU A 144 -17.29 7.92 -1.38
CA GLU A 144 -17.78 9.08 -0.65
C GLU A 144 -19.01 9.68 -1.33
N GLU A 145 -19.81 10.42 -0.57
CA GLU A 145 -20.93 11.18 -1.12
C GLU A 145 -20.47 12.59 -1.53
N GLY A 146 -20.79 13.00 -2.75
CA GLY A 146 -20.55 14.36 -3.23
C GLY A 146 -19.43 14.45 -4.28
N ALA A 147 -19.06 15.68 -4.62
CA ALA A 147 -18.04 15.95 -5.62
C ALA A 147 -16.64 15.84 -5.00
N TYR A 148 -15.71 15.25 -5.75
CA TYR A 148 -14.31 15.14 -5.35
C TYR A 148 -13.70 16.53 -5.08
N PRO A 149 -13.22 16.82 -3.85
CA PRO A 149 -12.73 18.14 -3.48
C PRO A 149 -11.30 18.43 -3.98
N GLY A 150 -10.65 17.46 -4.63
CA GLY A 150 -9.22 17.49 -4.89
C GLY A 150 -8.39 16.88 -3.75
N PRO A 151 -7.05 16.89 -3.87
CA PRO A 151 -6.16 16.46 -2.79
C PRO A 151 -6.26 17.42 -1.59
N ASP A 152 -6.29 16.85 -0.38
CA ASP A 152 -6.50 17.57 0.88
C ASP A 152 -5.35 17.42 1.88
N ARG A 153 -4.27 16.73 1.49
CA ARG A 153 -3.03 16.58 2.26
C ARG A 153 -1.81 16.90 1.42
N ASP A 154 -0.77 17.45 2.05
CA ASP A 154 0.58 17.44 1.49
C ASP A 154 1.13 16.01 1.61
N PRO A 155 1.43 15.31 0.50
CA PRO A 155 1.93 13.94 0.56
C PRO A 155 3.34 13.81 1.15
N ARG A 156 4.02 14.93 1.45
CA ARG A 156 5.43 14.98 1.89
C ARG A 156 5.67 15.86 3.12
N ALA A 157 4.59 16.38 3.73
CA ALA A 157 4.67 16.92 5.10
C ALA A 157 5.07 15.82 6.07
#